data_AF-A0A925JYF6-F1
#
_entry.id   AF-A0A925JYF6-F1
#
_cell.length_a   1.000
_cell.length_b   1.000
_cell.length_c   1.000
_cell.angle_alpha   90.00
_cell.angle_beta   90.00
_cell.angle_gamma   90.00
#
_symmetry.space_group_name_H-M   'P 1'
#
loop_
_entity.id
_entity.type
_entity.pdbx_description
1 polymer ?
#
loop_
_entity_poly.entity_id
_entity_poly.type
_entity_poly.pdbx_seq_one_letter_code
_entity_poly.pdbx_strand_id
1 'polypeptide(L)'
;WDEAVRAALANGDYLVQERVPTARETFPALQDDGSVVFAEQLVDLDPMLFNGKVGSAFTRLSSTELANVSSGGGMVPTFIISEKQ
;
A
#
# COMPACT_ATOMS: atom_id res chain seq x y z
N TRP A 1 -7.13 20.57 -14.37
CA TRP A 1 -7.32 20.71 -12.92
C TRP A 1 -8.64 21.37 -12.60
N ASP A 2 -8.95 22.53 -13.19
CA ASP A 2 -10.25 23.23 -13.01
C ASP A 2 -11.48 22.36 -13.24
N GLU A 3 -11.44 21.47 -14.24
CA GLU A 3 -12.53 20.53 -14.50
C GLU A 3 -12.70 19.50 -13.37
N ALA A 4 -11.60 18.95 -12.85
CA ALA A 4 -11.64 18.03 -11.71
C ALA A 4 -12.18 18.72 -10.46
N VAL A 5 -11.81 19.98 -10.22
CA VAL A 5 -12.34 20.78 -9.11
C VAL A 5 -13.84 21.05 -9.30
N ARG A 6 -14.29 21.42 -10.51
CA ARG A 6 -15.71 21.61 -10.81
C ARG A 6 -16.52 20.33 -10.59
N ALA A 7 -16.01 19.19 -11.05
CA ALA A 7 -16.65 17.89 -10.83
C ALA A 7 -16.72 17.53 -9.34
N ALA A 8 -15.64 17.77 -8.59
CA ALA A 8 -15.60 17.54 -7.15
C ALA A 8 -16.62 18.38 -6.38
N LEU A 9 -16.73 19.67 -6.71
CA LEU A 9 -17.70 20.58 -6.08
C LEU A 9 -19.16 20.24 -6.44
N ALA A 10 -19.41 19.73 -7.65
CA ALA A 10 -20.75 19.35 -8.07
C ALA A 10 -21.25 18.06 -7.38
N ASN A 11 -20.34 17.10 -7.15
CA ASN A 11 -20.69 15.78 -6.61
C ASN A 11 -20.53 15.69 -5.08
N GLY A 12 -19.65 16.49 -4.49
CA GLY A 12 -19.44 16.56 -3.03
C GLY A 12 -18.69 15.37 -2.39
N ASP A 13 -18.30 14.35 -3.16
CA ASP A 13 -17.71 13.09 -2.66
C ASP A 13 -16.21 12.97 -2.96
N TYR A 14 -15.46 14.04 -2.70
CA TYR A 14 -14.02 14.10 -2.96
C TYR A 14 -13.30 14.80 -1.81
N LEU A 15 -12.11 14.30 -1.46
CA LEU A 15 -11.19 14.96 -0.55
C LEU A 15 -9.86 15.24 -1.25
N VAL A 16 -9.19 16.30 -0.80
CA VAL A 16 -7.82 16.63 -1.20
C VAL A 16 -6.92 16.44 0.02
N GLN A 17 -5.77 15.83 -0.21
CA GLN A 17 -4.71 15.71 0.79
C GLN A 17 -3.38 16.17 0.21
N GLU A 18 -2.45 16.54 1.08
CA GLU A 18 -1.07 16.77 0.69
C GLU A 18 -0.46 15.47 0.15
N ARG A 19 0.34 15.58 -0.92
CA ARG A 19 1.02 14.41 -1.49
C ARG A 19 2.15 13.98 -0.55
N VAL A 20 1.99 12.82 0.06
CA VAL A 20 3.04 12.19 0.87
C VAL A 20 3.94 11.30 0.01
N PRO A 21 5.25 11.25 0.27
CA PRO A 21 6.12 10.24 -0.31
C PRO A 21 5.68 8.84 0.13
N THR A 22 5.56 7.93 -0.83
CA THR A 22 5.22 6.53 -0.57
C THR A 22 6.48 5.70 -0.33
N ALA A 23 6.44 4.82 0.66
CA ALA A 23 7.54 3.89 0.92
C ALA A 23 7.67 2.90 -0.24
N ARG A 24 8.92 2.65 -0.68
CA ARG A 24 9.24 1.63 -1.68
C ARG A 24 10.42 0.82 -1.19
N GLU A 25 10.31 -0.49 -1.29
CA GLU A 25 11.36 -1.41 -0.86
C GLU A 25 11.49 -2.56 -1.86
N THR A 26 12.63 -3.25 -1.83
CA THR A 26 12.92 -4.35 -2.75
C THR A 26 12.47 -5.69 -2.16
N PHE A 27 11.58 -6.38 -2.87
CA PHE A 27 11.07 -7.70 -2.48
C PHE A 27 11.33 -8.76 -3.56
N PRO A 28 11.43 -10.05 -3.19
CA PRO A 28 11.41 -11.12 -4.16
C PRO A 28 10.03 -11.21 -4.84
N ALA A 29 10.01 -11.18 -6.17
CA ALA A 29 8.84 -11.29 -7.01
C ALA A 29 8.98 -12.49 -7.96
N LEU A 30 7.94 -13.32 -8.01
CA LEU A 30 7.86 -14.45 -8.93
C LEU A 30 7.39 -13.96 -10.29
N GLN A 31 8.16 -14.28 -11.33
CA GLN A 31 7.84 -13.97 -12.71
C GLN A 31 7.06 -15.10 -13.38
N ASP A 32 6.42 -14.79 -14.52
CA ASP A 32 5.62 -15.75 -15.30
C ASP A 32 6.43 -16.96 -15.78
N ASP A 33 7.74 -16.79 -15.98
CA ASP A 33 8.66 -17.87 -16.37
C ASP A 33 9.14 -18.72 -15.17
N GLY A 34 8.65 -18.43 -13.96
CA GLY A 34 9.02 -19.10 -12.72
C GLY A 34 10.32 -18.60 -12.09
N SER A 35 11.00 -17.63 -12.69
CA SER A 35 12.17 -17.00 -12.08
C SER A 35 11.78 -16.09 -10.92
N VAL A 36 12.69 -15.93 -9.96
CA VAL A 36 12.54 -14.96 -8.87
C VAL A 36 13.50 -13.81 -9.12
N VAL A 37 12.95 -12.59 -9.18
CA VAL A 37 13.75 -11.37 -9.24
C VAL A 37 13.50 -10.52 -8.01
N PHE A 38 14.45 -9.66 -7.68
CA PHE A 38 14.25 -8.65 -6.65
C PHE A 38 13.78 -7.36 -7.32
N ALA A 39 12.54 -6.97 -7.05
CA ALA A 39 11.90 -5.82 -7.66
C ALA A 39 11.51 -4.79 -6.59
N GLU A 40 11.62 -3.51 -6.94
CA GLU A 40 11.12 -2.42 -6.11
C GLU A 40 9.59 -2.39 -6.15
N GLN A 41 8.97 -2.44 -4.96
CA GLN A 41 7.53 -2.40 -4.81
C GLN A 41 7.14 -1.30 -3.83
N LEU A 42 6.00 -0.66 -4.08
CA LEU A 42 5.35 0.22 -3.12
C LEU A 42 4.88 -0.60 -1.92
N VAL A 43 5.13 -0.09 -0.72
CA VAL A 43 4.80 -0.72 0.55
C VAL A 43 3.68 0.06 1.23
N ASP A 44 2.55 -0.60 1.44
CA ASP A 44 1.41 -0.08 2.16
C ASP A 44 1.17 -0.94 3.41
N LEU A 45 1.61 -0.45 4.56
CA LEU A 45 1.51 -1.12 5.84
C LEU A 45 0.25 -0.65 6.56
N ASP A 46 -0.64 -1.58 6.91
CA ASP A 46 -1.89 -1.33 7.62
C ASP A 46 -1.84 -1.96 9.04
N PRO A 47 -1.46 -1.21 10.09
CA PRO A 47 -1.58 -1.68 11.47
C PRO A 47 -3.04 -1.85 11.88
N MET A 48 -3.34 -2.97 12.53
CA MET A 48 -4.67 -3.25 13.08
C MET A 48 -4.71 -2.94 14.58
N LEU A 49 -5.63 -2.04 14.94
CA LEU A 49 -5.84 -1.60 16.31
C LEU A 49 -6.96 -2.38 16.99
N PHE A 50 -6.68 -2.91 18.17
CA PHE A 50 -7.63 -3.52 19.09
C PHE A 50 -7.72 -2.63 20.33
N ASN A 51 -8.85 -1.95 20.49
CA ASN A 51 -9.07 -0.95 21.55
C ASN A 51 -7.96 0.12 21.60
N GLY A 52 -7.54 0.60 20.43
CA GLY A 52 -6.48 1.62 20.30
C GLY A 52 -5.05 1.09 20.48
N LYS A 53 -4.85 -0.22 20.65
CA LYS A 53 -3.53 -0.85 20.75
C LYS A 53 -3.24 -1.67 19.49
N VAL A 54 -2.06 -1.54 18.93
CA VAL A 54 -1.63 -2.37 17.78
C VAL A 54 -1.52 -3.83 18.24
N GLY A 55 -2.25 -4.72 17.57
CA GLY A 55 -2.21 -6.16 17.85
C GLY A 55 -1.86 -7.02 16.63
N SER A 56 -1.94 -6.45 15.43
CA SER A 56 -1.60 -7.11 14.17
C SER A 56 -1.27 -6.06 13.12
N ALA A 57 -0.77 -6.49 11.97
CA ALA A 57 -0.64 -5.69 10.77
C ALA A 57 -0.76 -6.58 9.54
N PHE A 58 -1.14 -5.99 8.42
CA PHE A 58 -0.93 -6.60 7.10
C PHE A 58 -0.29 -5.58 6.18
N THR A 59 0.33 -6.07 5.11
CA THR A 59 1.03 -5.22 4.14
C THR A 59 0.48 -5.53 2.76
N ARG A 60 0.31 -4.51 1.94
CA ARG A 60 0.09 -4.65 0.50
C ARG A 60 1.35 -4.22 -0.24
N LEU A 61 1.74 -5.02 -1.22
CA LEU A 61 2.80 -4.69 -2.16
C LEU A 61 2.21 -4.41 -3.52
N SER A 62 2.73 -3.41 -4.22
CA SER A 62 2.34 -3.10 -5.59
C SER A 62 3.54 -2.74 -6.46
N SER A 63 3.51 -3.23 -7.69
CA SER A 63 4.47 -2.83 -8.73
C SER A 63 4.10 -1.50 -9.40
N THR A 64 2.94 -0.92 -9.06
CA THR A 64 2.49 0.40 -9.52
C THR A 64 2.49 1.42 -8.38
N GLU A 65 2.18 2.67 -8.71
CA GLU A 65 2.03 3.77 -7.73
C GLU A 65 0.81 3.60 -6.81
N LEU A 66 -0.02 2.57 -7.01
CA LEU A 66 -1.23 2.32 -6.23
C LEU A 66 -1.21 0.92 -5.62
N ALA A 67 -1.36 0.85 -4.29
CA ALA A 67 -1.46 -0.41 -3.53
C ALA A 67 -2.89 -0.99 -3.43
N ASN A 68 -3.86 -0.42 -4.14
CA ASN A 68 -5.23 -0.93 -4.10
C ASN A 68 -5.38 -2.23 -4.94
N VAL A 69 -6.42 -3.01 -4.62
CA VAL A 69 -6.68 -4.32 -5.23
C VAL A 69 -6.96 -4.26 -6.74
N SER A 70 -7.59 -3.19 -7.21
CA SER A 70 -7.88 -3.00 -8.64
C SER A 70 -6.63 -2.63 -9.46
N SER A 71 -5.58 -2.12 -8.81
CA SER A 71 -4.33 -1.69 -9.43
C SER A 71 -3.20 -2.72 -9.31
N GLY A 72 -3.52 -3.97 -8.96
CA GLY A 72 -2.57 -5.07 -8.87
C GLY A 72 -1.81 -5.15 -7.54
N GLY A 73 -2.24 -4.41 -6.52
CA GLY A 73 -1.72 -4.56 -5.16
C GLY A 73 -2.16 -5.89 -4.55
N GLY A 74 -1.19 -6.67 -4.06
CA GLY A 74 -1.41 -7.96 -3.41
C GLY A 74 -1.15 -7.91 -1.91
N MET A 75 -1.95 -8.62 -1.11
CA MET A 75 -1.71 -8.78 0.32
C MET A 75 -0.58 -9.78 0.56
N VAL A 76 0.39 -9.41 1.38
CA VAL A 76 1.49 -10.28 1.81
C VAL A 76 1.47 -10.50 3.33
N PRO A 77 1.92 -11.66 3.82
CA PRO A 77 2.06 -11.89 5.26
C PRO A 77 3.00 -10.86 5.89
N THR A 78 2.58 -10.30 7.02
CA THR A 78 3.39 -9.36 7.82
C THR A 78 3.65 -9.98 9.19
N PHE A 79 4.92 -10.07 9.57
CA PHE A 79 5.32 -10.67 10.83
C PHE A 79 5.83 -9.57 11.77
N ILE A 80 5.15 -9.42 12.91
CA ILE A 80 5.62 -8.55 13.99
C ILE A 80 6.58 -9.38 14.85
N ILE A 81 7.86 -9.02 14.82
CA ILE A 81 8.90 -9.70 15.58
C ILE A 81 9.18 -8.92 16.87
N SER A 82 9.30 -9.63 18.00
CA SER A 82 9.77 -9.04 19.26
C SER A 82 11.29 -8.95 19.29
N GLU A 83 11.83 -8.13 20.19
CA GLU A 83 13.26 -8.17 20.49
C GLU A 83 13.68 -9.58 20.94
N LYS A 84 14.94 -9.91 20.62
CA LYS A 84 15.55 -11.16 21.05
C LYS A 84 15.72 -11.13 22.57
N GLN A 85 15.11 -12.10 23.25
CA GLN A 85 15.28 -12.35 24.68
C GLN A 85 16.71 -12.81 24.99
#